data_AF-W7TI12-F1
#
_entry.id   AF-W7TI12-F1
#
_cell.length_a   1.000
_cell.length_b   1.000
_cell.length_c   1.000
_cell.angle_alpha   90.00
_cell.angle_beta   90.00
_cell.angle_gamma   90.00
#
_symmetry.space_group_name_H-M   'P 1'
#
loop_
_entity.id
_entity.type
_entity.pdbx_description
1 polymer ?
#
loop_
_entity_poly.entity_id
_entity_poly.type
_entity_poly.pdbx_seq_one_letter_code
_entity_poly.pdbx_strand_id
1 'polypeptide(L)'
;MVSQSEFWRRHGQNVVSVEADHFKEIDPVYQLLTRLNQPKASEAVHTYSTQAAEELFLSALKFKRDIIFDSTLAWAPFLSQTLAMVRDTKHQYKRGPGYVRIRTPSVSDGGAGEGPGGTRRGEGQDGAEASPDGTVVAEKYWEVESEVSEEQMATSYRVELVGVYVRPEVAVRRAIIRRLLTGRGVPVREQLRSHALFAKNFETFALQFDTVLLYDNNRRHEQRDVGKGGEAGGGGG
;
A
#
# COMPACT_ATOMS: atom_id res chain seq x y z
N MET A 1 4.26 17.52 -2.58
CA MET A 1 5.45 18.39 -2.40
C MET A 1 6.76 17.67 -2.75
N VAL A 2 6.81 16.33 -2.74
CA VAL A 2 7.96 15.55 -3.24
C VAL A 2 8.01 15.56 -4.78
N SER A 3 6.87 15.38 -5.47
CA SER A 3 6.75 15.36 -6.94
C SER A 3 7.20 16.61 -7.70
N GLN A 4 7.45 17.74 -7.02
CA GLN A 4 7.94 18.99 -7.65
C GLN A 4 9.45 19.21 -7.48
N SER A 5 10.17 18.31 -6.80
CA SER A 5 11.62 18.45 -6.67
C SER A 5 12.32 18.29 -8.03
N GLU A 6 13.55 18.80 -8.13
CA GLU A 6 14.35 18.70 -9.35
C GLU A 6 14.65 17.24 -9.74
N PHE A 7 14.81 16.36 -8.74
CA PHE A 7 14.94 14.92 -8.92
C PHE A 7 13.73 14.33 -9.66
N TRP A 8 12.51 14.61 -9.19
CA TRP A 8 11.29 14.08 -9.82
C TRP A 8 11.02 14.68 -11.20
N ARG A 9 11.43 15.94 -11.44
CA ARG A 9 11.33 16.55 -12.77
C ARG A 9 12.31 15.92 -13.77
N ARG A 10 13.51 15.55 -13.35
CA ARG A 10 14.50 14.91 -14.24
C ARG A 10 14.31 13.40 -14.39
N HIS A 11 13.92 12.71 -13.33
CA HIS A 11 13.91 11.25 -13.28
C HIS A 11 12.49 10.66 -13.20
N GLY A 12 11.50 11.43 -12.76
CA GLY A 12 10.14 10.94 -12.55
C GLY A 12 9.42 10.47 -13.82
N GLN A 13 9.83 10.93 -15.01
CA GLN A 13 9.29 10.39 -16.28
C GLN A 13 9.83 8.98 -16.60
N ASN A 14 10.96 8.60 -16.01
CA ASN A 14 11.60 7.30 -16.26
C ASN A 14 11.17 6.23 -15.25
N VAL A 15 10.55 6.63 -14.14
CA VAL A 15 10.08 5.73 -13.08
C VAL A 15 8.56 5.53 -13.17
N VAL A 16 8.10 4.31 -12.94
CA VAL A 16 6.68 3.98 -12.82
C VAL A 16 6.27 4.08 -11.36
N SER A 17 5.38 5.01 -11.01
CA SER A 17 4.76 5.06 -9.67
C SER A 17 3.54 4.14 -9.63
N VAL A 18 3.56 3.18 -8.71
CA VAL A 18 2.47 2.24 -8.46
C VAL A 18 1.78 2.62 -7.16
N GLU A 19 0.61 3.25 -7.28
CA GLU A 19 -0.18 3.77 -6.17
C GLU A 19 -1.64 3.32 -6.33
N ALA A 20 -2.10 2.37 -5.51
CA ALA A 20 -3.49 1.89 -5.57
C ALA A 20 -4.51 3.02 -5.31
N ASP A 21 -4.16 3.98 -4.45
CA ASP A 21 -5.01 5.12 -4.16
C ASP A 21 -5.15 6.08 -5.34
N HIS A 22 -4.14 6.19 -6.21
CA HIS A 22 -4.23 7.00 -7.42
C HIS A 22 -5.31 6.45 -8.37
N PHE A 23 -5.36 5.13 -8.56
CA PHE A 23 -6.39 4.47 -9.36
C PHE A 23 -7.80 4.69 -8.80
N LYS A 24 -7.98 4.71 -7.47
CA LYS A 24 -9.27 5.07 -6.86
C LYS A 24 -9.66 6.49 -7.20
N GLU A 25 -8.73 7.43 -7.10
CA GLU A 25 -9.04 8.87 -7.24
C GLU A 25 -9.42 9.27 -8.67
N ILE A 26 -8.87 8.58 -9.67
CA ILE A 26 -9.23 8.81 -11.08
C ILE A 26 -10.47 8.01 -11.52
N ASP A 27 -10.92 7.03 -10.73
CA ASP A 27 -12.08 6.19 -11.07
C ASP A 27 -13.38 7.03 -11.09
N PRO A 28 -14.11 7.08 -12.23
CA PRO A 28 -15.34 7.87 -12.35
C PRO A 28 -16.44 7.44 -11.37
N VAL A 29 -16.52 6.15 -11.04
CA VAL A 29 -17.47 5.61 -10.06
C VAL A 29 -17.09 6.09 -8.66
N TYR A 30 -15.81 6.06 -8.29
CA TYR A 30 -15.36 6.59 -7.01
C TYR A 30 -15.68 8.09 -6.88
N GLN A 31 -15.39 8.88 -7.91
CA GLN A 31 -15.67 10.31 -7.94
C GLN A 31 -17.18 10.58 -7.78
N LEU A 32 -18.03 9.83 -8.50
CA LEU A 32 -19.48 9.95 -8.41
C LEU A 32 -20.00 9.56 -7.02
N LEU A 33 -19.61 8.40 -6.49
CA LEU A 33 -20.03 7.93 -5.18
C LEU A 33 -19.59 8.88 -4.06
N THR A 34 -18.39 9.45 -4.17
CA THR A 34 -17.89 10.47 -3.24
C THR A 34 -18.71 11.74 -3.30
N ARG A 35 -19.06 12.24 -4.50
CA ARG A 35 -19.95 13.41 -4.67
C ARG A 35 -21.35 13.18 -4.09
N LEU A 36 -21.83 11.93 -4.15
CA LEU A 36 -23.10 11.51 -3.57
C LEU A 36 -23.01 11.18 -2.07
N ASN A 37 -21.88 11.47 -1.41
CA ASN A 37 -21.61 11.18 0.00
C ASN A 37 -21.88 9.71 0.39
N GLN A 38 -21.58 8.77 -0.52
CA GLN A 38 -21.79 7.36 -0.27
C GLN A 38 -20.70 6.83 0.70
N PRO A 39 -21.06 6.32 1.88
CA PRO A 39 -20.08 5.93 2.92
C PRO A 39 -19.19 4.77 2.50
N LYS A 40 -19.60 3.98 1.51
CA LYS A 40 -18.87 2.82 0.97
C LYS A 40 -18.22 3.09 -0.39
N ALA A 41 -18.05 4.35 -0.80
CA ALA A 41 -17.43 4.72 -2.08
C ALA A 41 -16.05 4.06 -2.27
N SER A 42 -15.20 4.12 -1.24
CA SER A 42 -13.86 3.52 -1.30
C SER A 42 -13.89 1.98 -1.34
N GLU A 43 -14.88 1.35 -0.73
CA GLU A 43 -15.03 -0.12 -0.71
C GLU A 43 -15.45 -0.60 -2.11
N ALA A 44 -16.36 0.13 -2.77
CA ALA A 44 -16.89 -0.22 -4.09
C ALA A 44 -15.82 -0.34 -5.18
N VAL A 45 -14.77 0.49 -5.11
CA VAL A 45 -13.67 0.50 -6.10
C VAL A 45 -12.38 -0.14 -5.58
N HIS A 46 -12.37 -0.62 -4.33
CA HIS A 46 -11.16 -1.10 -3.67
C HIS A 46 -10.49 -2.19 -4.49
N THR A 47 -11.24 -3.25 -4.83
CA THR A 47 -10.73 -4.38 -5.60
C THR A 47 -10.17 -3.91 -6.93
N TYR A 48 -10.94 -3.19 -7.74
CA TYR A 48 -10.48 -2.72 -9.06
C TYR A 48 -9.19 -1.90 -8.97
N SER A 49 -9.11 -0.95 -8.03
CA SER A 49 -7.92 -0.11 -7.87
C SER A 49 -6.67 -0.89 -7.46
N THR A 50 -6.82 -1.88 -6.58
CA THR A 50 -5.72 -2.77 -6.18
C THR A 50 -5.28 -3.63 -7.37
N GLN A 51 -6.22 -4.20 -8.11
CA GLN A 51 -5.94 -5.01 -9.29
C GLN A 51 -5.19 -4.20 -10.37
N ALA A 52 -5.66 -2.99 -10.67
CA ALA A 52 -5.03 -2.10 -11.64
C ALA A 52 -3.60 -1.71 -11.24
N ALA A 53 -3.35 -1.45 -9.95
CA ALA A 53 -2.01 -1.19 -9.44
C ALA A 53 -1.09 -2.41 -9.56
N GLU A 54 -1.59 -3.61 -9.23
CA GLU A 54 -0.83 -4.87 -9.37
C GLU A 54 -0.52 -5.19 -10.84
N GLU A 55 -1.45 -4.93 -11.76
CA GLU A 55 -1.23 -5.10 -13.21
C GLU A 55 -0.22 -4.11 -13.77
N LEU A 56 -0.27 -2.84 -13.33
CA LEU A 56 0.73 -1.84 -13.67
C LEU A 56 2.12 -2.26 -13.16
N PHE A 57 2.18 -2.80 -11.94
CA PHE A 57 3.42 -3.29 -11.35
C PHE A 57 4.02 -4.45 -12.15
N LEU A 58 3.24 -5.47 -12.47
CA LEU A 58 3.70 -6.60 -13.30
C LEU A 58 4.15 -6.14 -14.69
N SER A 59 3.41 -5.21 -15.30
CA SER A 59 3.78 -4.62 -16.59
C SER A 59 5.11 -3.88 -16.50
N ALA A 60 5.32 -3.07 -15.46
CA ALA A 60 6.58 -2.37 -15.23
C ALA A 60 7.75 -3.33 -15.02
N LEU A 61 7.53 -4.43 -14.28
CA LEU A 61 8.53 -5.49 -14.09
C LEU A 61 8.90 -6.19 -15.40
N LYS A 62 7.89 -6.48 -16.24
CA LYS A 62 8.07 -7.08 -17.57
C LYS A 62 8.91 -6.19 -18.48
N PHE A 63 8.67 -4.87 -18.46
CA PHE A 63 9.41 -3.89 -19.24
C PHE A 63 10.66 -3.34 -18.55
N LYS A 64 11.08 -3.93 -17.42
CA LYS A 64 12.32 -3.60 -16.71
C LYS A 64 12.45 -2.10 -16.37
N ARG A 65 11.35 -1.50 -15.93
CA ARG A 65 11.30 -0.10 -15.54
C ARG A 65 11.73 0.07 -14.09
N ASP A 66 12.33 1.22 -13.79
CA ASP A 66 12.44 1.67 -12.40
C ASP A 66 11.03 1.85 -11.83
N ILE A 67 10.80 1.40 -10.59
CA ILE A 67 9.48 1.39 -9.96
C ILE A 67 9.55 2.05 -8.59
N ILE A 68 8.55 2.88 -8.28
CA ILE A 68 8.19 3.23 -6.91
C ILE A 68 6.91 2.52 -6.58
N PHE A 69 6.95 1.71 -5.53
CA PHE A 69 5.79 0.96 -5.09
C PHE A 69 5.29 1.54 -3.76
N ASP A 70 4.15 2.21 -3.77
CA ASP A 70 3.54 2.76 -2.56
C ASP A 70 2.81 1.66 -1.79
N SER A 71 3.26 1.41 -0.56
CA SER A 71 2.71 0.38 0.31
C SER A 71 2.87 0.77 1.78
N THR A 72 1.91 0.33 2.59
CA THR A 72 1.97 0.46 4.04
C THR A 72 2.88 -0.58 4.68
N LEU A 73 3.34 -1.59 3.91
CA LEU A 73 4.14 -2.72 4.38
C LEU A 73 3.52 -3.44 5.59
N ALA A 74 2.20 -3.39 5.72
CA ALA A 74 1.51 -3.96 6.88
C ALA A 74 1.37 -5.49 6.80
N TRP A 75 1.63 -6.09 5.63
CA TRP A 75 1.32 -7.48 5.35
C TRP A 75 2.55 -8.26 4.89
N ALA A 76 3.13 -9.03 5.82
CA ALA A 76 4.40 -9.72 5.63
C ALA A 76 4.42 -10.72 4.46
N PRO A 77 3.42 -11.61 4.29
CA PRO A 77 3.44 -12.60 3.21
C PRO A 77 3.46 -11.96 1.82
N PHE A 78 2.67 -10.91 1.62
CA PHE A 78 2.66 -10.15 0.36
C PHE A 78 4.03 -9.56 0.05
N LEU A 79 4.67 -8.91 1.04
CA LEU A 79 5.98 -8.29 0.85
C LEU A 79 7.03 -9.34 0.46
N SER A 80 7.11 -10.44 1.22
CA SER A 80 8.12 -11.47 0.98
C SER A 80 7.92 -12.16 -0.38
N GLN A 81 6.68 -12.46 -0.76
CA GLN A 81 6.38 -13.00 -2.11
C GLN A 81 6.75 -11.98 -3.20
N THR A 82 6.50 -10.69 -2.97
CA THR A 82 6.83 -9.61 -3.92
C THR A 82 8.33 -9.45 -4.10
N LEU A 83 9.11 -9.44 -3.02
CA LEU A 83 10.58 -9.32 -3.10
C LEU A 83 11.20 -10.54 -3.76
N ALA A 84 10.67 -11.74 -3.49
CA ALA A 84 11.10 -12.95 -4.19
C ALA A 84 10.84 -12.86 -5.70
N MET A 85 9.63 -12.46 -6.09
CA MET A 85 9.25 -12.25 -7.49
C MET A 85 10.15 -11.23 -8.19
N VAL A 86 10.38 -10.07 -7.55
CA VAL A 86 11.18 -8.97 -8.13
C VAL A 86 12.65 -9.36 -8.30
N ARG A 87 13.16 -10.29 -7.48
CA ARG A 87 14.52 -10.82 -7.60
C ARG A 87 14.64 -11.99 -8.57
N ASP A 88 13.53 -12.62 -8.94
CA ASP A 88 13.55 -13.72 -9.90
C ASP A 88 13.70 -13.19 -11.33
N THR A 89 14.81 -13.54 -11.96
CA THR A 89 15.14 -13.13 -13.32
C THR A 89 14.75 -14.18 -14.36
N LYS A 90 14.38 -15.38 -13.92
CA LYS A 90 14.11 -16.55 -14.76
C LYS A 90 12.65 -16.68 -15.16
N HIS A 91 11.75 -15.99 -14.46
CA HIS A 91 10.31 -16.14 -14.66
C HIS A 91 9.62 -14.81 -14.94
N GLN A 92 8.57 -14.86 -15.76
CA GLN A 92 7.53 -13.85 -15.79
C GLN A 92 6.40 -14.27 -14.85
N TYR A 93 5.72 -13.29 -14.29
CA TYR A 93 4.69 -13.52 -13.29
C TYR A 93 3.37 -12.88 -13.69
N LYS A 94 2.30 -13.50 -13.22
CA LYS A 94 0.93 -12.98 -13.25
C LYS A 94 0.37 -12.89 -11.82
N ARG A 95 -0.75 -12.20 -11.69
CA ARG A 95 -1.48 -12.10 -10.42
C ARG A 95 -1.98 -13.47 -9.99
N GLY A 96 -1.74 -13.81 -8.73
CA GLY A 96 -2.31 -14.97 -8.08
C GLY A 96 -3.70 -14.70 -7.49
N PRO A 97 -4.30 -15.73 -6.86
CA PRO A 97 -5.62 -15.61 -6.23
C PRO A 97 -5.66 -14.64 -5.04
N GLY A 98 -4.49 -14.21 -4.55
CA GLY A 98 -4.36 -13.37 -3.36
C GLY A 98 -4.63 -14.17 -2.10
N TYR A 99 -5.32 -13.53 -1.15
CA TYR A 99 -5.74 -14.15 0.11
C TYR A 99 -7.12 -14.80 -0.06
N VAL A 100 -7.19 -16.13 0.12
CA VAL A 100 -8.43 -16.90 0.00
C VAL A 100 -8.65 -17.73 1.27
N ARG A 101 -9.84 -17.59 1.86
CA ARG A 101 -10.31 -18.44 2.96
C ARG A 101 -11.07 -19.64 2.38
N ILE A 102 -10.51 -20.84 2.51
CA ILE A 102 -11.15 -22.09 2.13
C ILE A 102 -11.79 -22.69 3.39
N ARG A 103 -13.13 -22.74 3.41
CA ARG A 103 -13.84 -23.52 4.42
C ARG A 103 -13.67 -25.00 4.07
N THR A 104 -13.09 -25.79 4.98
CA THR A 104 -13.19 -27.24 4.87
C THR A 104 -14.64 -27.65 5.10
N PRO A 105 -15.22 -28.54 4.26
CA PRO A 105 -16.50 -29.15 4.61
C PRO A 105 -16.30 -30.00 5.86
N SER A 106 -16.98 -29.66 6.96
CA SER A 106 -17.04 -30.54 8.13
C SER A 106 -17.77 -31.83 7.73
N VAL A 107 -17.10 -32.96 7.84
CA VAL A 107 -17.72 -34.29 7.69
C VAL A 107 -18.52 -34.58 8.95
N SER A 108 -19.69 -33.98 9.09
CA SER A 108 -20.78 -34.38 10.00
C SER A 108 -21.98 -33.47 9.79
N ASP A 109 -22.94 -33.91 8.98
CA ASP A 109 -24.30 -34.25 9.46
C ASP A 109 -25.27 -34.29 8.28
N GLY A 110 -25.90 -35.46 8.12
CA GLY A 110 -27.13 -35.56 7.37
C GLY A 110 -28.28 -34.92 8.16
N GLY A 111 -29.20 -34.25 7.46
CA GLY A 111 -30.48 -33.85 8.03
C GLY A 111 -30.98 -32.46 7.60
N ALA A 112 -31.92 -32.49 6.64
CA ALA A 112 -33.07 -31.60 6.41
C ALA A 112 -33.10 -30.14 6.94
N GLY A 113 -33.51 -29.21 6.06
CA GLY A 113 -34.25 -28.00 6.45
C GLY A 113 -34.06 -26.81 5.53
N GLU A 114 -35.02 -26.54 4.64
CA GLU A 114 -35.16 -25.27 3.92
C GLU A 114 -35.58 -24.13 4.87
N GLY A 115 -35.04 -22.92 4.64
CA GLY A 115 -35.50 -21.67 5.24
C GLY A 115 -34.81 -20.45 4.61
N PRO A 116 -35.54 -19.47 4.04
CA PRO A 116 -34.96 -18.34 3.33
C PRO A 116 -34.74 -17.15 4.27
N GLY A 117 -33.53 -16.58 4.30
CA GLY A 117 -33.27 -15.39 5.13
C GLY A 117 -31.80 -14.97 5.20
N GLY A 118 -31.16 -14.72 4.06
CA GLY A 118 -29.76 -14.30 4.01
C GLY A 118 -29.58 -12.79 4.15
N THR A 119 -29.50 -12.25 5.37
CA THR A 119 -28.97 -10.90 5.60
C THR A 119 -27.44 -10.96 5.51
N ARG A 120 -26.87 -10.54 4.37
CA ARG A 120 -25.41 -10.43 4.18
C ARG A 120 -24.86 -9.26 5.01
N ARG A 121 -24.27 -9.57 6.16
CA ARG A 121 -23.39 -8.68 6.91
C ARG A 121 -21.95 -8.96 6.49
N GLY A 122 -21.48 -8.27 5.45
CA GLY A 122 -20.06 -8.24 5.08
C GLY A 122 -19.34 -7.24 5.97
N GLU A 123 -18.87 -7.70 7.14
CA GLU A 123 -17.86 -6.99 7.92
C GLU A 123 -16.48 -7.39 7.39
N GLY A 124 -15.77 -6.42 6.82
CA GLY A 124 -14.34 -6.55 6.55
C GLY A 124 -13.60 -6.76 7.87
N GLN A 125 -12.97 -7.91 8.02
CA GLN A 125 -12.06 -8.24 9.11
C GLN A 125 -10.82 -8.92 8.53
N ASP A 126 -9.88 -8.08 8.09
CA ASP A 126 -8.50 -8.48 7.82
C ASP A 126 -7.72 -8.36 9.12
N GLY A 127 -7.79 -9.44 9.89
CA GLY A 127 -6.89 -9.79 10.96
C GLY A 127 -6.72 -11.28 10.98
N ALA A 128 -5.50 -11.74 10.72
CA ALA A 128 -5.14 -13.11 11.04
C ALA A 128 -5.00 -13.23 12.56
N GLU A 129 -6.14 -13.36 13.23
CA GLU A 129 -6.26 -14.32 14.31
C GLU A 129 -6.37 -15.68 13.62
N ALA A 130 -5.54 -16.65 14.00
CA ALA A 130 -5.67 -18.02 13.52
C ALA A 130 -7.12 -18.45 13.80
N SER A 131 -7.89 -18.70 12.73
CA SER A 131 -9.30 -19.04 12.89
C SER A 131 -9.43 -20.32 13.71
N PRO A 132 -10.18 -20.34 14.81
CA PRO A 132 -10.39 -21.55 15.61
C PRO A 132 -11.20 -22.63 14.87
N ASP A 133 -11.83 -22.28 13.74
CA ASP A 133 -12.69 -23.16 12.96
C ASP A 133 -12.04 -23.55 11.63
N GLY A 134 -11.15 -24.57 11.63
CA GLY A 134 -10.81 -25.44 10.48
C GLY A 134 -10.51 -24.83 9.09
N THR A 135 -10.42 -23.50 8.97
CA THR A 135 -10.42 -22.77 7.71
C THR A 135 -9.00 -22.74 7.19
N VAL A 136 -8.78 -23.39 6.05
CA VAL A 136 -7.48 -23.37 5.37
C VAL A 136 -7.36 -22.03 4.65
N VAL A 137 -6.31 -21.29 4.98
CA VAL A 137 -5.98 -20.04 4.30
C VAL A 137 -4.98 -20.35 3.19
N ALA A 138 -5.37 -20.12 1.94
CA ALA A 138 -4.46 -20.14 0.81
C ALA A 138 -4.08 -18.69 0.49
N GLU A 139 -2.78 -18.40 0.50
CA GLU A 139 -2.27 -17.05 0.30
C GLU A 139 -1.16 -17.04 -0.76
N LYS A 140 -1.53 -16.63 -1.98
CA LYS A 140 -0.62 -16.63 -3.12
C LYS A 140 -0.90 -15.41 -3.99
N TYR A 141 0.00 -14.43 -3.93
CA TYR A 141 -0.17 -13.14 -4.60
C TYR A 141 0.39 -13.14 -6.03
N TRP A 142 1.41 -13.94 -6.29
CA TRP A 142 2.09 -14.02 -7.57
C TRP A 142 2.20 -15.46 -8.03
N GLU A 143 2.01 -15.69 -9.32
CA GLU A 143 2.22 -17.00 -9.95
C GLU A 143 3.16 -16.87 -11.12
N VAL A 144 4.04 -17.86 -11.30
CA VAL A 144 4.84 -17.98 -12.51
C VAL A 144 3.89 -18.15 -13.70
N GLU A 145 4.04 -17.30 -14.69
CA GLU A 145 3.32 -17.34 -15.95
C GLU A 145 4.13 -18.09 -17.02
N SER A 146 5.42 -17.79 -17.10
CA SER A 146 6.34 -18.38 -18.08
C SER A 146 7.79 -18.28 -17.63
N GLU A 147 8.65 -19.08 -18.23
CA GLU A 147 10.09 -18.92 -18.14
C GLU A 147 10.58 -17.85 -19.15
N VAL A 148 11.63 -17.15 -18.78
CA VAL A 148 12.31 -16.15 -19.60
C VAL A 148 13.48 -16.83 -20.32
N SER A 149 13.67 -16.57 -21.62
CA SER A 149 14.82 -17.13 -22.33
C SER A 149 16.14 -16.57 -21.80
N GLU A 150 17.25 -17.29 -21.97
CA GLU A 150 18.57 -16.83 -21.52
C GLU A 150 18.95 -15.44 -22.10
N GLU A 151 18.52 -15.16 -23.32
CA GLU A 151 18.75 -13.89 -24.03
C GLU A 151 17.95 -12.73 -23.41
N GLN A 152 16.83 -13.02 -22.76
CA GLN A 152 15.94 -12.05 -22.11
C GLN A 152 16.18 -11.98 -20.60
N MET A 153 17.01 -12.87 -20.04
CA MET A 153 17.32 -12.95 -18.62
C MET A 153 18.15 -11.73 -18.20
N ALA A 154 17.47 -10.76 -17.59
CA ALA A 154 18.08 -9.51 -17.13
C ALA A 154 18.72 -9.66 -15.74
N THR A 155 19.43 -8.61 -15.30
CA THR A 155 19.89 -8.51 -13.91
C THR A 155 18.71 -8.36 -12.96
N SER A 156 18.83 -8.91 -11.75
CA SER A 156 17.82 -8.74 -10.71
C SER A 156 17.71 -7.27 -10.30
N TYR A 157 16.53 -6.85 -9.88
CA TYR A 157 16.36 -5.53 -9.31
C TYR A 157 17.16 -5.37 -8.02
N ARG A 158 17.71 -4.17 -7.83
CA ARG A 158 18.09 -3.67 -6.51
C ARG A 158 16.84 -3.07 -5.87
N VAL A 159 16.53 -3.49 -4.66
CA VAL A 159 15.30 -3.12 -3.95
C VAL A 159 15.63 -2.32 -2.70
N GLU A 160 15.16 -1.08 -2.66
CA GLU A 160 15.36 -0.16 -1.55
C GLU A 160 14.05 0.09 -0.80
N LEU A 161 14.14 0.12 0.53
CA LEU A 161 13.05 0.54 1.40
C LEU A 161 13.24 2.00 1.79
N VAL A 162 12.28 2.85 1.41
CA VAL A 162 12.19 4.22 1.91
C VAL A 162 11.00 4.31 2.86
N GLY A 163 11.29 4.26 4.16
CA GLY A 163 10.29 4.38 5.22
C GLY A 163 10.18 5.80 5.74
N VAL A 164 8.96 6.25 6.02
CA VAL A 164 8.69 7.49 6.75
C VAL A 164 8.07 7.12 8.08
N TYR A 165 8.74 7.45 9.19
CA TYR A 165 8.22 7.16 10.52
C TYR A 165 7.74 8.44 11.21
N VAL A 166 6.70 8.28 12.01
CA VAL A 166 6.06 9.33 12.78
C VAL A 166 5.46 8.72 14.04
N ARG A 167 5.52 9.46 15.15
CA ARG A 167 4.89 9.09 16.41
C ARG A 167 3.38 8.91 16.21
N PRO A 168 2.76 7.85 16.75
CA PRO A 168 1.35 7.54 16.53
C PRO A 168 0.41 8.72 16.84
N GLU A 169 0.68 9.50 17.88
CA GLU A 169 -0.17 10.64 18.28
C GLU A 169 -0.17 11.74 17.21
N VAL A 170 0.99 11.98 16.60
CA VAL A 170 1.15 12.97 15.52
C VAL A 170 0.45 12.47 14.24
N ALA A 171 0.60 11.20 13.92
CA ALA A 171 -0.04 10.57 12.76
C ALA A 171 -1.57 10.62 12.85
N VAL A 172 -2.13 10.16 13.98
CA VAL A 172 -3.58 10.15 14.25
C VAL A 172 -4.15 11.56 14.17
N ARG A 173 -3.49 12.55 14.79
CA ARG A 173 -3.92 13.96 14.71
C ARG A 173 -3.97 14.44 13.26
N ARG A 174 -2.92 14.19 12.46
CA ARG A 174 -2.86 14.59 11.05
C ARG A 174 -3.95 13.92 10.22
N ALA A 175 -4.22 12.64 10.47
CA ALA A 175 -5.23 11.90 9.74
C ALA A 175 -6.67 12.33 10.08
N ILE A 176 -6.94 12.70 11.34
CA ILE A 176 -8.22 13.32 11.72
C ILE A 176 -8.40 14.65 10.99
N ILE A 177 -7.38 15.52 11.01
CA ILE A 177 -7.42 16.81 10.30
C ILE A 177 -7.64 16.58 8.79
N ARG A 178 -6.91 15.63 8.17
CA ARG A 178 -7.10 15.28 6.77
C ARG A 178 -8.53 14.83 6.50
N ARG A 179 -9.08 13.94 7.33
CA ARG A 179 -10.46 13.47 7.20
C ARG A 179 -11.47 14.61 7.25
N LEU A 180 -11.28 15.58 8.15
CA LEU A 180 -12.17 16.73 8.25
C LEU A 180 -12.06 17.65 7.02
N LEU A 181 -10.86 17.80 6.45
CA LEU A 181 -10.62 18.67 5.28
C LEU A 181 -11.02 18.03 3.95
N THR A 182 -10.82 16.73 3.79
CA THR A 182 -10.96 16.04 2.50
C THR A 182 -12.10 15.02 2.48
N GLY A 183 -12.76 14.78 3.61
CA GLY A 183 -13.70 13.67 3.79
C GLY A 183 -13.03 12.30 3.89
N ARG A 184 -11.73 12.20 3.60
CA ARG A 184 -10.97 10.94 3.51
C ARG A 184 -10.14 10.69 4.77
N GLY A 185 -10.44 9.60 5.47
CA GLY A 185 -9.67 9.19 6.65
C GLY A 185 -9.74 7.69 6.89
N VAL A 186 -8.67 7.17 7.46
CA VAL A 186 -8.63 5.81 7.99
C VAL A 186 -9.17 5.86 9.43
N PRO A 187 -9.99 4.91 9.89
CA PRO A 187 -10.39 4.85 11.29
C PRO A 187 -9.17 4.82 12.23
N VAL A 188 -9.25 5.49 13.38
CA VAL A 188 -8.11 5.62 14.31
C VAL A 188 -7.58 4.26 14.75
N ARG A 189 -8.47 3.29 15.01
CA ARG A 189 -8.08 1.93 15.37
C ARG A 189 -7.21 1.27 14.29
N GLU A 190 -7.60 1.39 13.02
CA GLU A 190 -6.84 0.82 11.90
C GLU A 190 -5.49 1.53 11.69
N GLN A 191 -5.43 2.85 11.91
CA GLN A 191 -4.15 3.57 11.86
C GLN A 191 -3.18 3.08 12.94
N LEU A 192 -3.64 2.99 14.19
CA LEU A 192 -2.81 2.53 15.31
C LEU A 192 -2.38 1.07 15.11
N ARG A 193 -3.28 0.24 14.59
CA ARG A 193 -2.99 -1.15 14.25
C ARG A 193 -1.93 -1.28 13.16
N SER A 194 -2.03 -0.50 12.09
CA SER A 194 -1.01 -0.46 11.04
C SER A 194 0.35 -0.02 11.58
N HIS A 195 0.39 1.01 12.45
CA HIS A 195 1.61 1.42 13.14
C HIS A 195 2.23 0.28 13.97
N ALA A 196 1.42 -0.42 14.76
CA ALA A 196 1.89 -1.51 15.62
C ALA A 196 2.40 -2.70 14.79
N LEU A 197 1.68 -3.10 13.73
CA LEU A 197 2.09 -4.18 12.83
C LEU A 197 3.36 -3.85 12.07
N PHE A 198 3.49 -2.62 11.57
CA PHE A 198 4.72 -2.18 10.90
C PHE A 198 5.91 -2.23 11.88
N ALA A 199 5.78 -1.61 13.05
CA ALA A 199 6.86 -1.58 14.05
C ALA A 199 7.28 -2.98 14.49
N LYS A 200 6.32 -3.89 14.70
CA LYS A 200 6.58 -5.28 15.10
C LYS A 200 7.37 -6.05 14.04
N ASN A 201 7.10 -5.82 12.76
CA ASN A 201 7.70 -6.60 11.66
C ASN A 201 8.86 -5.88 10.95
N PHE A 202 9.16 -4.63 11.33
CA PHE A 202 10.10 -3.79 10.61
C PHE A 202 11.49 -4.42 10.47
N GLU A 203 12.05 -4.98 11.55
CA GLU A 203 13.37 -5.62 11.50
C GLU A 203 13.40 -6.78 10.50
N THR A 204 12.36 -7.62 10.51
CA THR A 204 12.19 -8.74 9.56
C THR A 204 12.07 -8.25 8.12
N PHE A 205 11.41 -7.11 7.90
CA PHE A 205 11.29 -6.52 6.57
C PHE A 205 12.61 -5.93 6.11
N ALA A 206 13.27 -5.14 6.95
CA ALA A 206 14.49 -4.43 6.66
C ALA A 206 15.60 -5.36 6.13
N LEU A 207 15.71 -6.56 6.69
CA LEU A 207 16.69 -7.57 6.26
C LEU A 207 16.47 -8.10 4.83
N GLN A 208 15.26 -7.95 4.28
CA GLN A 208 14.95 -8.39 2.93
C GLN A 208 15.25 -7.34 1.87
N PHE A 209 15.64 -6.12 2.24
CA PHE A 209 15.98 -5.04 1.31
C PHE A 209 17.50 -4.86 1.20
N ASP A 210 17.96 -4.36 0.05
CA ASP A 210 19.39 -4.11 -0.18
C ASP A 210 19.84 -2.80 0.49
N THR A 211 18.90 -1.88 0.71
CA THR A 211 19.13 -0.62 1.40
C THR A 211 17.86 -0.18 2.10
N VAL A 212 17.98 0.36 3.31
CA VAL A 212 16.86 0.88 4.10
C VAL A 212 17.15 2.31 4.52
N LEU A 213 16.27 3.23 4.15
CA LEU A 213 16.31 4.64 4.51
C LEU A 213 15.07 4.99 5.33
N LEU A 214 15.28 5.56 6.52
CA LEU A 214 14.20 6.00 7.40
C LEU A 214 14.21 7.52 7.56
N TYR A 215 13.08 8.15 7.27
CA TYR A 215 12.89 9.59 7.42
C TYR A 215 11.97 9.92 8.60
N ASP A 216 12.45 10.80 9.48
CA ASP A 216 11.68 11.32 10.61
C ASP A 216 10.69 12.40 10.14
N ASN A 217 9.40 12.13 10.28
CA ASN A 217 8.33 13.09 9.97
C ASN A 217 7.58 13.60 11.21
N ASN A 218 8.21 13.51 12.39
CA ASN A 218 7.66 14.02 13.65
C ASN A 218 7.64 15.54 13.71
N ARG A 219 8.64 16.20 13.11
CA ARG A 219 8.72 17.66 13.08
C ARG A 219 7.99 18.16 11.85
N ARG A 220 7.21 19.23 11.99
CA ARG A 220 6.97 20.10 10.83
C ARG A 220 8.33 20.71 10.52
N HIS A 221 8.76 20.69 9.26
CA HIS A 221 9.79 21.66 8.85
C HIS A 221 9.20 23.03 9.22
N GLU A 222 9.69 23.60 10.32
CA GLU A 222 9.56 25.03 10.52
C GLU A 222 10.26 25.62 9.30
N GLN A 223 9.50 26.16 8.36
CA GLN A 223 10.04 27.19 7.50
C GLN A 223 10.49 28.29 8.45
N ARG A 224 11.75 28.22 8.88
CA ARG A 224 12.43 29.38 9.44
C ARG A 224 12.55 30.31 8.26
N ASP A 225 11.68 31.30 8.22
CA ASP A 225 11.87 32.48 7.41
C ASP A 225 13.11 33.18 7.97
N VAL A 226 14.28 32.82 7.45
CA VAL A 226 15.54 33.50 7.74
C VAL A 226 15.69 34.60 6.69
N GLY A 227 15.11 35.76 6.99
CA GLY A 227 15.30 37.00 6.24
C GLY A 227 14.14 37.96 6.50
N LYS A 228 14.28 39.13 7.13
CA LYS A 228 15.43 40.03 7.20
C LYS A 228 15.53 40.64 8.60
N GLY A 229 16.60 40.31 9.31
CA GLY A 229 17.11 41.14 10.40
C GLY A 229 18.37 41.84 9.90
N GLY A 230 18.33 43.18 9.86
CA GLY A 230 19.51 44.02 9.69
C GLY A 230 19.75 44.52 8.27
N GLU A 231 19.19 45.68 7.92
CA GLU A 231 19.94 46.88 7.52
C GLU A 231 19.01 47.89 6.82
N ALA A 232 18.67 48.93 7.57
CA ALA A 232 18.26 50.29 7.19
C ALA A 232 17.78 50.93 8.51
N GLY A 233 18.33 52.00 9.06
CA GLY A 233 19.05 53.13 8.50
C GLY A 233 18.45 54.40 9.13
N GLY A 234 19.30 55.35 9.53
CA GLY A 234 18.92 56.70 9.95
C GLY A 234 19.44 57.07 11.33
N GLY A 235 20.21 58.14 11.55
CA GLY A 235 20.61 59.24 10.68
C GLY A 235 20.68 60.53 11.50
N GLY A 236 21.74 61.32 11.28
CA GLY A 236 21.76 62.78 11.47
C GLY A 236 21.93 63.33 12.89
N GLY A 237 23.00 64.13 13.07
CA GLY A 237 23.24 64.97 14.23
C GLY A 237 24.72 65.12 14.54
#